data_AF-A0A1V5D630-F1
#
_entry.id   AF-A0A1V5D630-F1
#
_cell.length_a   1.000
_cell.length_b   1.000
_cell.length_c   1.000
_cell.angle_alpha   90.00
_cell.angle_beta   90.00
_cell.angle_gamma   90.00
#
_symmetry.space_group_name_H-M   'P 1'
#
loop_
_entity.id
_entity.type
_entity.pdbx_description
1 polymer ?
#
loop_
_entity_poly.entity_id
_entity_poly.type
_entity_poly.pdbx_seq_one_letter_code
_entity_poly.pdbx_strand_id
1 'polypeptide(L)' 'MDDDLLEEEKKLRRLRFIVDFAIQFIQSQDIDHDHAIKIVEGVKRQALKLFPGKEEAFDIIYAPRFKRALNEKFKRT' A
#
# COMPACT_ATOMS: atom_id res chain seq x y z
N MET A 1 -26.61 5.27 -10.07
CA MET A 1 -25.73 4.88 -11.19
C MET A 1 -24.47 5.72 -11.18
N ASP A 2 -24.55 7.06 -11.19
CA ASP A 2 -23.34 7.92 -11.11
C ASP A 2 -22.70 7.96 -9.71
N ASP A 3 -23.50 7.92 -8.64
CA ASP A 3 -23.00 7.98 -7.26
C ASP A 3 -22.11 6.77 -6.89
N ASP A 4 -22.44 5.56 -7.33
CA ASP A 4 -21.66 4.36 -7.03
C ASP A 4 -20.27 4.41 -7.70
N LEU A 5 -20.20 4.93 -8.93
CA LEU A 5 -18.95 5.11 -9.67
C LEU A 5 -18.08 6.17 -9.01
N LEU A 6 -18.68 7.29 -8.59
CA LEU A 6 -17.97 8.34 -7.86
C LEU A 6 -17.42 7.86 -6.51
N GLU A 7 -18.17 7.03 -5.78
CA GLU A 7 -17.70 6.43 -4.54
C GLU A 7 -16.57 5.42 -4.76
N GLU A 8 -16.62 4.61 -5.83
CA GLU A 8 -15.53 3.72 -6.19
C GLU A 8 -14.26 4.49 -6.56
N GLU A 9 -14.38 5.56 -7.35
CA GLU A 9 -13.25 6.44 -7.66
C GLU A 9 -12.65 7.08 -6.41
N LYS A 10 -13.47 7.53 -5.46
CA LYS A 10 -12.99 8.09 -4.19
C LYS A 10 -12.20 7.05 -3.40
N LYS A 11 -12.67 5.80 -3.33
CA LYS A 11 -11.95 4.70 -2.67
C LYS A 11 -10.62 4.42 -3.37
N LEU A 12 -10.58 4.44 -4.70
CA LEU A 12 -9.35 4.22 -5.49
C LEU A 12 -8.33 5.35 -5.26
N ARG A 13 -8.76 6.61 -5.31
CA ARG A 13 -7.91 7.77 -5.01
C ARG A 13 -7.35 7.69 -3.58
N ARG A 14 -8.19 7.34 -2.61
CA ARG A 14 -7.78 7.14 -1.22
C ARG A 14 -6.75 6.03 -1.08
N LEU A 15 -6.97 4.88 -1.71
CA LEU A 15 -6.03 3.75 -1.65
C LEU A 15 -4.68 4.12 -2.27
N ARG A 16 -4.68 4.79 -3.43
CA ARG A 16 -3.45 5.25 -4.09
C ARG A 16 -2.66 6.18 -3.17
N PHE A 17 -3.32 7.16 -2.55
CA PHE A 17 -2.69 8.05 -1.59
C PHE A 17 -2.06 7.30 -0.41
N ILE A 18 -2.78 6.35 0.20
CA ILE A 18 -2.28 5.56 1.34
C ILE A 18 -1.04 4.76 0.94
N VAL A 19 -1.06 4.12 -0.24
CA VAL A 19 0.08 3.33 -0.73
C VAL A 19 1.29 4.23 -0.99
N ASP A 20 1.10 5.34 -1.71
CA ASP A 20 2.19 6.24 -2.08
C ASP A 20 2.81 6.86 -0.81
N PHE A 21 1.99 7.27 0.15
CA PHE A 21 2.44 7.75 1.46
C PHE A 21 3.23 6.69 2.22
N ALA A 22 2.72 5.45 2.30
CA ALA A 22 3.39 4.37 3.01
C ALA A 22 4.76 4.02 2.40
N ILE A 23 4.87 4.02 1.07
CA ILE A 23 6.15 3.82 0.36
C ILE A 23 7.13 4.93 0.72
N GLN A 24 6.70 6.20 0.65
CA GLN A 24 7.54 7.34 0.97
C GLN A 24 7.96 7.33 2.46
N PHE A 25 7.06 6.95 3.36
CA PHE A 25 7.35 6.81 4.78
C PHE A 25 8.40 5.72 5.01
N ILE A 26 8.21 4.54 4.39
CA ILE A 26 9.19 3.45 4.45
C ILE A 26 10.55 3.97 3.97
N GLN A 27 10.64 4.65 2.84
CA GLN A 27 11.93 5.08 2.29
C GLN A 27 12.62 6.21 3.10
N SER A 28 11.86 7.11 3.74
CA SER A 28 12.41 8.33 4.34
C SER A 28 12.68 8.28 5.84
N GLN A 29 11.92 7.48 6.59
CA GLN A 29 12.00 7.48 8.06
C GLN A 29 13.05 6.51 8.57
N ASP A 30 13.61 6.75 9.75
CA ASP A 30 14.47 5.77 10.43
C ASP A 30 13.59 4.74 11.14
N ILE A 31 13.37 3.60 10.49
CA ILE A 31 12.58 2.48 11.01
C ILE A 31 13.27 1.17 10.64
N ASP A 32 13.14 0.18 11.52
CA ASP A 32 13.64 -1.16 11.28
C ASP A 32 12.80 -1.93 10.23
N HIS A 33 13.32 -3.10 9.85
CA HIS A 33 12.69 -3.95 8.86
C HIS A 33 11.30 -4.43 9.29
N ASP A 34 11.15 -4.86 10.55
CA ASP A 34 9.90 -5.39 11.09
C ASP A 34 8.79 -4.33 11.10
N HIS A 35 9.12 -3.10 11.45
CA HIS A 35 8.19 -1.97 11.42
C HIS A 35 7.77 -1.66 9.99
N ALA A 36 8.70 -1.69 9.03
CA ALA A 36 8.36 -1.52 7.62
C ALA A 36 7.40 -2.62 7.11
N ILE A 37 7.59 -3.88 7.51
CA ILE A 37 6.66 -4.97 7.19
C ILE A 37 5.27 -4.71 7.80
N LYS A 38 5.19 -4.30 9.06
CA LYS A 38 3.91 -3.95 9.71
C LYS A 38 3.15 -2.83 8.96
N ILE A 39 3.87 -1.87 8.38
CA ILE A 39 3.27 -0.82 7.55
C ILE A 39 2.65 -1.44 6.29
N VAL A 40 3.38 -2.30 5.58
CA VAL A 40 2.86 -2.99 4.38
C VAL A 40 1.60 -3.80 4.70
N GLU A 41 1.62 -4.56 5.78
CA GLU A 41 0.45 -5.32 6.23
C GLU A 41 -0.73 -4.42 6.60
N GLY A 42 -0.46 -3.29 7.25
CA GLY A 42 -1.48 -2.29 7.59
C GLY A 42 -2.15 -1.72 6.35
N VAL A 43 -1.36 -1.39 5.32
CA VAL A 43 -1.89 -0.93 4.03
C VAL A 43 -2.73 -2.01 3.36
N LYS A 44 -2.26 -3.27 3.33
CA LYS A 44 -3.02 -4.41 2.78
C LYS A 44 -4.37 -4.56 3.50
N ARG A 45 -4.39 -4.58 4.84
CA ARG A 45 -5.65 -4.63 5.61
C ARG A 45 -6.59 -3.47 5.28
N GLN A 46 -6.06 -2.26 5.11
CA GLN A 46 -6.87 -1.10 4.75
C GLN A 46 -7.41 -1.19 3.32
N ALA A 47 -6.63 -1.72 2.38
CA ALA A 47 -7.07 -1.97 1.01
C ALA A 47 -8.24 -2.96 0.97
N LEU A 48 -8.17 -4.06 1.72
CA LEU A 48 -9.23 -5.07 1.77
C LEU A 48 -10.51 -4.58 2.46
N LYS A 49 -10.40 -3.63 3.40
CA LYS A 49 -11.58 -2.93 3.95
C LYS A 49 -12.27 -2.04 2.92
N LEU A 50 -11.50 -1.40 2.03
CA LEU A 50 -12.05 -0.54 0.96
C LEU A 50 -12.60 -1.37 -0.20
N PHE A 51 -11.94 -2.49 -0.50
CA PHE A 51 -12.24 -3.39 -1.62
C PHE A 51 -12.22 -4.86 -1.17
N PRO A 52 -13.28 -5.34 -0.51
CA PRO A 52 -13.36 -6.73 -0.07
C PRO A 52 -13.23 -7.72 -1.24
N GLY A 53 -12.46 -8.79 -1.08
CA GLY A 53 -12.28 -9.82 -2.11
C GLY A 53 -11.33 -9.44 -3.26
N LYS A 54 -10.55 -8.35 -3.12
CA LYS A 54 -9.58 -7.87 -4.13
C LYS A 54 -8.12 -8.08 -3.68
N GLU A 55 -7.85 -9.12 -2.90
CA GLU A 55 -6.52 -9.48 -2.40
C GLU A 55 -5.52 -9.66 -3.53
N GLU A 56 -5.87 -10.44 -4.55
CA GLU A 56 -5.01 -10.71 -5.69
C GLU A 56 -4.66 -9.44 -6.46
N ALA A 57 -5.64 -8.54 -6.65
CA ALA A 57 -5.41 -7.27 -7.33
C ALA A 57 -4.42 -6.38 -6.54
N PHE A 58 -4.52 -6.37 -5.20
CA PHE A 58 -3.54 -5.67 -4.37
C PHE A 58 -2.13 -6.26 -4.54
N ASP A 59 -2.03 -7.59 -4.53
CA ASP A 59 -0.75 -8.28 -4.64
C ASP A 59 -0.10 -8.07 -6.02
N ILE A 60 -0.89 -7.99 -7.09
CA ILE A 60 -0.38 -7.69 -8.44
C ILE A 60 0.07 -6.23 -8.57
N ILE A 61 -0.74 -5.28 -8.09
CA ILE A 61 -0.55 -3.85 -8.35
C ILE A 61 0.45 -3.22 -7.38
N TYR A 62 0.37 -3.57 -6.09
CA TYR A 62 1.05 -2.83 -5.03
C TYR A 62 2.18 -3.60 -4.36
N ALA A 63 2.10 -4.92 -4.23
CA ALA A 63 3.19 -5.70 -3.61
C ALA A 63 4.56 -5.50 -4.30
N PRO A 64 4.67 -5.40 -5.64
CA PRO A 64 5.94 -5.13 -6.31
C PRO A 64 6.55 -3.77 -5.93
N ARG A 65 5.70 -2.76 -5.65
CA ARG A 65 6.13 -1.42 -5.26
C ARG A 65 6.70 -1.42 -3.84
N PHE A 66 6.01 -2.07 -2.90
CA PHE A 66 6.51 -2.26 -1.53
C PHE A 66 7.79 -3.09 -1.49
N LYS A 67 7.84 -4.19 -2.24
CA LYS A 67 9.05 -5.03 -2.33
C LYS A 67 10.27 -4.20 -2.77
N ARG A 68 10.08 -3.30 -3.74
CA ARG A 68 11.14 -2.40 -4.21
C ARG A 68 11.59 -1.44 -3.12
N ALA A 69 10.64 -0.76 -2.47
CA ALA A 69 10.94 0.18 -1.37
C ALA A 69 11.68 -0.49 -0.20
N LEU A 70 11.25 -1.69 0.19
CA LEU A 70 11.90 -2.48 1.23
C LEU A 70 13.32 -2.90 0.81
N ASN A 71 13.49 -3.37 -0.42
CA ASN A 71 14.80 -3.74 -0.93
C ASN A 71 15.74 -2.54 -1.03
N GLU A 72 15.29 -1.39 -1.51
CA GLU A 72 16.11 -0.18 -1.59
C GLU A 72 16.58 0.29 -0.23
N LYS A 73 15.69 0.25 0.78
CA LYS A 73 16.01 0.69 2.13
C LYS A 73 16.90 -0.27 2.91
N PHE A 74 16.60 -1.57 2.85
CA PHE A 74 17.20 -2.56 3.73
C PHE A 74 18.21 -3.46 3.04
N LYS A 75 18.51 -3.25 1.75
CA LYS A 75 19.64 -3.94 1.12
C LYS A 75 20.91 -3.63 1.89
N ARG A 76 21.46 -4.66 2.52
CA ARG A 76 22.83 -4.68 3.02
C ARG A 76 23.76 -4.63 1.81
N THR A 77 24.68 -3.67 1.80
CA THR A 77 25.94 -3.79 1.05
C THR A 77 26.72 -4.98 1.59
#